data_AF-A0A2N1M4D3-F1
#
_entry.id   AF-A0A2N1M4D3-F1
#
_cell.length_a   1.000
_cell.length_b   1.000
_cell.length_c   1.000
_cell.angle_alpha   90.00
_cell.angle_beta   90.00
_cell.angle_gamma   90.00
#
_symmetry.space_group_name_H-M   'P 1'
#
loop_
_entity.id
_entity.type
_entity.pdbx_description
1 polymer ?
#
loop_
_entity_poly.entity_id
_entity_poly.type
_entity_poly.pdbx_seq_one_letter_code
_entity_poly.pdbx_strand_id
1 'polypeptide(L)'
;MTLDLSYKHAANQYFESTPASEWTYPGYLEKMQPYFNNHFKLSSLKSTWKKRFNEHLREIERDQVGEKCTFASDLLNQKGLKATELWNQFEKKRALQNQQHNTNIDIQLSTLRVMSTSATCQEDELAGQMVASSISGKKNVKHNKNAKRQSDEYPEREKQKSRKTSIENSHQAECSYRLNNVLNVQESFDENDEEEVIQNVE
;
A
#
# COMPACT_ATOMS: atom_id res chain seq x y z
N MET A 1 -16.76 -17.78 -11.97
CA MET A 1 -18.24 -17.63 -12.04
C MET A 1 -18.92 -17.96 -10.70
N THR A 2 -18.39 -17.51 -9.56
CA THR A 2 -18.90 -17.89 -8.21
C THR A 2 -19.50 -16.72 -7.42
N LEU A 3 -19.13 -15.48 -7.74
CA LEU A 3 -19.63 -14.28 -7.06
C LEU A 3 -21.14 -14.04 -7.28
N ASP A 4 -21.68 -14.51 -8.41
CA ASP A 4 -23.05 -14.20 -8.83
C ASP A 4 -24.12 -15.02 -8.06
N LEU A 5 -23.80 -16.23 -7.61
CA LEU A 5 -24.68 -16.99 -6.71
C LEU A 5 -24.61 -16.47 -5.27
N SER A 6 -23.46 -15.98 -4.84
CA SER A 6 -23.23 -15.58 -3.45
C SER A 6 -23.99 -14.32 -3.05
N TYR A 7 -24.06 -13.30 -3.93
CA TYR A 7 -24.79 -12.07 -3.59
C TYR A 7 -26.32 -12.26 -3.63
N LYS A 8 -26.84 -13.10 -4.55
CA LYS A 8 -28.28 -13.39 -4.61
C LYS A 8 -28.77 -14.05 -3.33
N HIS A 9 -27.98 -15.00 -2.81
CA HIS A 9 -28.29 -15.62 -1.52
C HIS A 9 -28.30 -14.60 -0.38
N ALA A 10 -27.28 -13.74 -0.30
CA ALA A 10 -27.24 -12.68 0.72
C ALA A 10 -28.40 -11.68 0.58
N ALA A 11 -28.80 -11.36 -0.65
CA ALA A 11 -29.91 -10.46 -0.93
C ALA A 11 -31.24 -11.06 -0.48
N ASN A 12 -31.49 -12.33 -0.82
CA ASN A 12 -32.67 -13.06 -0.33
C ASN A 12 -32.68 -13.11 1.20
N GLN A 13 -31.54 -13.43 1.81
CA GLN A 13 -31.41 -13.46 3.26
C GLN A 13 -31.75 -12.10 3.90
N TYR A 14 -31.36 -10.97 3.30
CA TYR A 14 -31.73 -9.64 3.79
C TYR A 14 -33.26 -9.46 3.82
N PHE A 15 -33.96 -9.73 2.71
CA PHE A 15 -35.42 -9.55 2.63
C PHE A 15 -36.22 -10.60 3.41
N GLU A 16 -35.65 -11.78 3.67
CA GLU A 16 -36.26 -12.82 4.51
C GLU A 16 -36.12 -12.51 6.00
N SER A 17 -34.94 -12.09 6.44
CA SER A 17 -34.63 -11.86 7.86
C SER A 17 -35.04 -10.47 8.36
N THR A 18 -35.18 -9.50 7.47
CA THR A 18 -35.55 -8.13 7.82
C THR A 18 -37.06 -7.93 7.62
N PRO A 19 -37.80 -7.41 8.62
CA PRO A 19 -39.20 -7.02 8.44
C PRO A 19 -39.38 -6.02 7.29
N ALA A 20 -40.51 -6.09 6.59
CA ALA A 20 -40.77 -5.25 5.41
C ALA A 20 -40.62 -3.76 5.72
N SER A 21 -41.13 -3.31 6.87
CA SER A 21 -41.06 -1.92 7.34
C SER A 21 -39.63 -1.36 7.49
N GLU A 22 -38.63 -2.23 7.59
CA GLU A 22 -37.22 -1.87 7.77
C GLU A 22 -36.41 -2.00 6.47
N TRP A 23 -37.04 -2.38 5.37
CA TRP A 23 -36.36 -2.47 4.07
C TRP A 23 -35.93 -1.09 3.59
N THR A 24 -34.63 -0.92 3.40
CA THR A 24 -34.06 0.33 2.91
C THR A 24 -32.93 0.03 1.94
N TYR A 25 -32.73 0.93 0.95
CA TYR A 25 -31.60 0.79 0.03
C TYR A 25 -30.23 0.87 0.73
N PRO A 26 -30.00 1.80 1.69
CA PRO A 26 -28.80 1.76 2.53
C PRO A 26 -28.58 0.41 3.24
N GLY A 27 -29.60 -0.12 3.93
CA GLY A 27 -29.47 -1.40 4.64
C GLY A 27 -29.16 -2.58 3.72
N TYR A 28 -29.78 -2.59 2.52
CA TYR A 28 -29.43 -3.54 1.47
C TYR A 28 -27.94 -3.42 1.06
N LEU A 29 -27.45 -2.20 0.83
CA LEU A 29 -26.07 -1.98 0.42
C LEU A 29 -25.06 -2.41 1.49
N GLU A 30 -25.36 -2.21 2.78
CA GLU A 30 -24.51 -2.67 3.88
C GLU A 30 -24.32 -4.19 3.86
N LYS A 31 -25.41 -4.95 3.65
CA LYS A 31 -25.33 -6.42 3.52
C LYS A 31 -24.60 -6.85 2.24
N MET A 32 -24.73 -6.07 1.17
CA MET A 32 -24.07 -6.36 -0.11
C MET A 32 -22.62 -5.89 -0.20
N GLN A 33 -22.15 -5.06 0.74
CA GLN A 33 -20.82 -4.45 0.72
C GLN A 33 -19.67 -5.44 0.47
N PRO A 34 -19.65 -6.67 1.06
CA PRO A 34 -18.57 -7.63 0.81
C PRO A 34 -18.47 -8.09 -0.66
N TYR A 35 -19.56 -7.95 -1.42
CA TYR A 35 -19.63 -8.34 -2.82
C TYR A 35 -19.28 -7.20 -3.78
N PHE A 36 -18.95 -6.02 -3.26
CA PHE A 36 -18.56 -4.89 -4.09
C PHE A 36 -17.19 -5.16 -4.69
N ASN A 37 -17.10 -5.13 -6.01
CA ASN A 37 -15.82 -5.29 -6.67
C ASN A 37 -15.08 -3.93 -6.69
N ASN A 38 -13.99 -3.89 -5.93
CA ASN A 38 -13.10 -2.75 -5.75
C ASN A 38 -12.36 -2.31 -7.02
N HIS A 39 -12.53 -2.97 -8.17
CA HIS A 39 -11.94 -2.56 -9.44
C HIS A 39 -12.89 -1.72 -10.30
N PHE A 40 -14.21 -1.75 -10.06
CA PHE A 40 -15.15 -0.98 -10.87
C PHE A 40 -15.22 0.50 -10.49
N LYS A 41 -15.64 1.35 -11.43
CA LYS A 41 -15.91 2.77 -11.15
C LYS A 41 -17.10 2.90 -10.19
N LEU A 42 -17.03 3.89 -9.29
CA LEU A 42 -18.09 4.11 -8.29
C LEU A 42 -19.46 4.37 -8.93
N SER A 43 -19.50 5.11 -10.04
CA SER A 43 -20.74 5.35 -10.80
C SER A 43 -21.36 4.06 -11.35
N SER A 44 -20.52 3.14 -11.83
CA SER A 44 -20.97 1.82 -12.29
C SER A 44 -21.52 1.00 -11.13
N LEU A 45 -20.82 0.94 -10.00
CA LEU A 45 -21.29 0.25 -8.79
C LEU A 45 -22.64 0.80 -8.30
N LYS A 46 -22.77 2.14 -8.19
CA LYS A 46 -24.02 2.83 -7.82
C LYS A 46 -25.18 2.40 -8.71
N SER A 47 -24.98 2.40 -10.03
CA SER A 47 -26.01 2.00 -11.00
C SER A 47 -26.35 0.51 -10.91
N THR A 48 -25.33 -0.36 -10.86
CA THR A 48 -25.50 -1.81 -10.79
C THR A 48 -26.27 -2.23 -9.54
N TRP A 49 -25.89 -1.72 -8.37
CA TRP A 49 -26.53 -2.12 -7.11
C TRP A 49 -27.93 -1.53 -6.96
N LYS A 50 -28.18 -0.33 -7.49
CA LYS A 50 -29.54 0.21 -7.60
C LYS A 50 -30.41 -0.68 -8.49
N LYS A 51 -29.90 -1.11 -9.65
CA LYS A 51 -30.62 -2.02 -10.55
C LYS A 51 -30.93 -3.35 -9.84
N ARG A 52 -29.95 -3.94 -9.16
CA ARG A 52 -30.10 -5.21 -8.43
C ARG A 52 -31.12 -5.12 -7.30
N PHE A 53 -31.11 -4.03 -6.54
CA PHE A 53 -32.10 -3.76 -5.50
C PHE A 53 -33.52 -3.71 -6.09
N ASN A 54 -33.71 -2.92 -7.15
CA ASN A 54 -35.00 -2.83 -7.83
C ASN A 54 -35.45 -4.16 -8.45
N GLU A 55 -34.51 -4.96 -8.95
CA GLU A 55 -34.81 -6.29 -9.51
C GLU A 55 -35.33 -7.24 -8.44
N HIS A 56 -34.71 -7.27 -7.26
CA HIS A 56 -35.21 -8.09 -6.13
C HIS A 56 -36.58 -7.61 -5.64
N LEU A 57 -36.79 -6.28 -5.54
CA LEU A 57 -38.12 -5.75 -5.17
C LEU A 57 -39.20 -6.16 -6.18
N ARG A 58 -38.90 -6.18 -7.48
CA ARG A 58 -39.83 -6.64 -8.53
C ARG A 58 -40.06 -8.15 -8.49
N GLU A 59 -39.08 -8.94 -8.06
CA GLU A 59 -39.27 -10.37 -7.83
C GLU A 59 -40.22 -10.60 -6.65
N ILE A 60 -40.00 -9.90 -5.53
CA ILE A 60 -40.89 -9.96 -4.36
C ILE A 60 -42.31 -9.50 -4.71
N GLU A 61 -42.46 -8.43 -5.50
CA GLU A 61 -43.75 -7.92 -5.97
C GLU A 61 -44.51 -8.96 -6.83
N ARG A 62 -43.80 -9.77 -7.62
CA ARG A 62 -44.40 -10.84 -8.46
C ARG A 62 -44.73 -12.10 -7.68
N ASP A 63 -43.88 -12.48 -6.73
CA ASP A 63 -43.93 -13.79 -6.07
C ASP A 63 -44.77 -13.79 -4.79
N GLN A 64 -45.03 -12.62 -4.19
CA GLN A 64 -45.71 -12.52 -2.89
C GLN A 64 -47.01 -11.73 -2.97
N VAL A 65 -47.98 -12.15 -2.16
CA VAL A 65 -49.25 -11.43 -1.92
C VAL A 65 -49.25 -10.99 -0.46
N GLY A 66 -49.58 -9.72 -0.18
CA GLY A 66 -49.67 -9.16 1.17
C GLY A 66 -48.76 -7.96 1.42
N GLU A 67 -48.47 -7.67 2.69
CA GLU A 67 -47.76 -6.45 3.15
C GLU A 67 -46.37 -6.26 2.51
N LYS A 68 -45.67 -7.36 2.22
CA LYS A 68 -44.37 -7.34 1.54
C LYS A 68 -44.46 -6.84 0.09
N CYS A 69 -45.53 -7.20 -0.61
CA CYS A 69 -45.80 -6.75 -1.98
C CYS A 69 -46.08 -5.25 -2.01
N THR A 70 -46.98 -4.77 -1.12
CA THR A 70 -47.32 -3.34 -1.04
C THR A 70 -46.09 -2.49 -0.69
N PHE A 71 -45.28 -2.95 0.27
CA PHE A 71 -44.08 -2.24 0.67
C PHE A 71 -43.00 -2.24 -0.44
N ALA A 72 -42.86 -3.33 -1.18
CA ALA A 72 -41.96 -3.39 -2.34
C ALA A 72 -42.37 -2.40 -3.44
N SER A 73 -43.66 -2.32 -3.75
CA SER A 73 -44.19 -1.33 -4.70
C SER A 73 -43.97 0.11 -4.21
N ASP A 74 -44.17 0.39 -2.92
CA ASP A 74 -43.93 1.70 -2.33
C ASP A 74 -42.45 2.11 -2.44
N LEU A 75 -41.52 1.19 -2.13
CA LEU A 75 -40.08 1.41 -2.28
C LEU A 75 -39.66 1.61 -3.74
N LEU A 76 -40.26 0.90 -4.69
CA LEU A 76 -39.99 1.09 -6.13
C LEU A 76 -40.45 2.46 -6.62
N ASN A 77 -41.55 2.98 -6.05
CA ASN A 77 -42.12 4.28 -6.39
C ASN A 77 -41.43 5.46 -5.68
N GLN A 78 -40.66 5.21 -4.61
CA GLN A 78 -39.90 6.25 -3.93
C GLN A 78 -38.85 6.88 -4.85
N LYS A 79 -39.02 8.18 -5.12
CA LYS A 79 -38.05 8.99 -5.86
C LYS A 79 -36.87 9.36 -4.95
N GLY A 80 -35.81 8.57 -5.04
CA GLY A 80 -34.50 8.95 -4.48
C GLY A 80 -34.07 8.06 -3.33
N LEU A 81 -33.56 6.88 -3.69
CA LEU A 81 -32.80 6.02 -2.78
C LEU A 81 -31.44 6.68 -2.49
N LYS A 82 -31.40 7.61 -1.54
CA LYS A 82 -30.18 8.33 -1.15
C LYS A 82 -29.33 7.44 -0.26
N ALA A 83 -28.17 7.03 -0.77
CA ALA A 83 -27.13 6.32 -0.03
C ALA A 83 -25.78 7.03 -0.18
N THR A 84 -25.80 8.36 -0.31
CA THR A 84 -24.60 9.17 -0.61
C THR A 84 -23.51 8.97 0.43
N GLU A 85 -23.88 8.94 1.71
CA GLU A 85 -22.94 8.74 2.82
C GLU A 85 -22.24 7.39 2.75
N LEU A 86 -22.99 6.30 2.55
CA LEU A 86 -22.42 4.95 2.37
C LEU A 86 -21.45 4.89 1.18
N TRP A 87 -21.77 5.53 0.07
CA TRP A 87 -20.88 5.56 -1.08
C TRP A 87 -19.62 6.37 -0.82
N ASN A 88 -19.72 7.48 -0.09
CA ASN A 88 -18.57 8.29 0.32
C ASN A 88 -17.66 7.50 1.26
N GLN A 89 -18.24 6.82 2.26
CA GLN A 89 -17.48 5.96 3.18
C GLN A 89 -16.81 4.79 2.45
N PHE A 90 -17.51 4.16 1.50
CA PHE A 90 -16.95 3.11 0.66
C PHE A 90 -15.76 3.63 -0.18
N GLU A 91 -15.90 4.82 -0.75
CA GLU A 91 -14.82 5.46 -1.52
C GLU A 91 -13.61 5.80 -0.66
N LYS A 92 -13.82 6.36 0.55
CA LYS A 92 -12.77 6.61 1.54
C LYS A 92 -12.05 5.32 1.93
N LYS A 93 -12.79 4.26 2.25
CA LYS A 93 -12.23 2.94 2.59
C LYS A 93 -11.42 2.36 1.44
N ARG A 94 -11.92 2.47 0.21
CA ARG A 94 -11.21 2.01 -1.00
C ARG A 94 -9.91 2.80 -1.23
N ALA A 95 -9.93 4.11 -1.03
CA ALA A 95 -8.73 4.95 -1.14
C ALA A 95 -7.66 4.54 -0.11
N LEU A 96 -8.06 4.32 1.15
CA LEU A 96 -7.15 3.86 2.20
C LEU A 96 -6.56 2.47 1.90
N GLN A 97 -7.37 1.53 1.39
CA GLN A 97 -6.87 0.21 0.98
C GLN A 97 -5.85 0.29 -0.15
N ASN A 98 -6.09 1.16 -1.14
CA ASN A 98 -5.14 1.38 -2.23
C ASN A 98 -3.83 2.02 -1.72
N GLN A 99 -3.93 3.00 -0.82
CA GLN A 99 -2.77 3.63 -0.19
C GLN A 99 -1.95 2.60 0.58
N GLN A 100 -2.59 1.79 1.42
CA GLN A 100 -1.93 0.73 2.18
C GLN A 100 -1.22 -0.28 1.26
N HIS A 101 -1.87 -0.66 0.16
CA HIS A 101 -1.28 -1.56 -0.83
C HIS A 101 -0.02 -0.95 -1.48
N ASN A 102 -0.09 0.31 -1.88
CA ASN A 102 1.03 1.03 -2.48
C ASN A 102 2.20 1.17 -1.49
N THR A 103 1.93 1.57 -0.25
CA THR A 103 2.97 1.65 0.80
C THR A 103 3.65 0.31 1.03
N ASN A 104 2.89 -0.79 1.02
CA ASN A 104 3.47 -2.13 1.15
C ASN A 104 4.39 -2.45 -0.04
N ILE A 105 3.96 -2.15 -1.28
CA ILE A 105 4.81 -2.30 -2.47
C ILE A 105 6.09 -1.46 -2.33
N ASP A 106 5.98 -0.21 -1.89
CA ASP A 106 7.13 0.69 -1.73
C ASP A 106 8.13 0.16 -0.69
N ILE A 107 7.64 -0.39 0.42
CA ILE A 107 8.47 -1.04 1.45
C ILE A 107 9.17 -2.26 0.87
N GLN A 108 8.47 -3.10 0.11
CA GLN A 108 9.05 -4.29 -0.52
C GLN A 108 10.14 -3.91 -1.52
N LEU A 109 9.90 -2.91 -2.38
CA LEU A 109 10.87 -2.41 -3.34
C LEU A 109 12.09 -1.79 -2.64
N SER A 110 11.87 -1.05 -1.56
CA SER A 110 12.94 -0.44 -0.77
C SER A 110 13.81 -1.50 -0.09
N THR A 111 13.19 -2.53 0.48
CA THR A 111 13.89 -3.68 1.09
C THR A 111 14.73 -4.41 0.06
N LEU A 112 14.15 -4.71 -1.12
CA LEU A 112 14.88 -5.34 -2.22
C LEU A 112 16.08 -4.52 -2.66
N ARG A 113 15.93 -3.19 -2.74
CA ARG A 113 17.04 -2.29 -3.08
C ARG A 113 18.19 -2.38 -2.07
N VAL A 114 17.88 -2.35 -0.77
CA VAL A 114 18.90 -2.47 0.30
C VAL A 114 19.61 -3.83 0.25
N MET A 115 18.87 -4.91 0.00
CA MET A 115 19.45 -6.25 -0.15
C MET A 115 20.40 -6.32 -1.36
N SER A 116 19.98 -5.79 -2.51
CA SER A 116 20.81 -5.77 -3.72
C SER A 116 22.10 -4.95 -3.51
N THR A 117 22.02 -3.77 -2.88
CA THR A 117 23.22 -2.98 -2.58
C THR A 117 24.15 -3.69 -1.61
N SER A 118 23.59 -4.41 -0.62
CA SER A 118 24.39 -5.18 0.34
C SER A 118 25.12 -6.34 -0.33
N ALA A 119 24.44 -7.04 -1.25
CA ALA A 119 25.03 -8.13 -2.03
C ALA A 119 26.20 -7.63 -2.90
N THR A 120 26.02 -6.50 -3.62
CA THR A 120 27.11 -5.92 -4.42
C THR A 120 28.29 -5.47 -3.56
N CYS A 121 28.05 -4.90 -2.37
CA CYS A 121 29.13 -4.53 -1.45
C CYS A 121 29.90 -5.75 -0.94
N GLN A 122 29.21 -6.87 -0.65
CA GLN A 122 29.86 -8.12 -0.25
C GLN A 122 30.70 -8.73 -1.37
N GLU A 123 30.19 -8.69 -2.61
CA GLU A 123 30.95 -9.13 -3.80
C GLU A 123 32.23 -8.31 -3.99
N ASP A 124 32.14 -6.99 -3.88
CA ASP A 124 33.29 -6.09 -3.99
C ASP A 124 34.32 -6.33 -2.87
N GLU A 125 33.87 -6.58 -1.65
CA GLU A 125 34.74 -6.89 -0.52
C GLU A 125 35.51 -8.21 -0.75
N LEU A 126 34.80 -9.26 -1.15
CA LEU A 126 35.40 -10.57 -1.47
C LEU A 126 36.41 -10.45 -2.63
N ALA A 127 36.05 -9.74 -3.70
CA ALA A 127 36.95 -9.48 -4.82
C ALA A 127 38.22 -8.75 -4.34
N GLY A 128 38.07 -7.75 -3.47
CA GLY A 128 39.19 -7.05 -2.84
C GLY A 128 40.11 -7.96 -2.02
N GLN A 129 39.54 -8.86 -1.21
CA GLN A 129 40.29 -9.83 -0.40
C GLN A 129 41.07 -10.83 -1.27
N MET A 130 40.48 -11.31 -2.38
CA MET A 130 41.15 -12.23 -3.31
C MET A 130 42.36 -11.58 -4.01
N VAL A 131 42.21 -10.32 -4.44
CA VAL A 131 43.31 -9.55 -5.06
C VAL A 131 44.45 -9.33 -4.05
N ALA A 132 44.11 -8.92 -2.82
CA ALA A 132 45.12 -8.69 -1.77
C ALA A 132 45.91 -9.96 -1.42
N SER A 133 45.23 -11.10 -1.32
CA SER A 133 45.85 -12.40 -1.02
C SER A 133 46.83 -12.84 -2.11
N SER A 134 46.47 -12.63 -3.39
CA SER A 134 47.30 -12.95 -4.55
C SER A 134 48.60 -12.13 -4.62
N ILE A 135 48.61 -10.91 -4.07
CA ILE A 135 49.79 -10.03 -4.03
C ILE A 135 50.72 -10.41 -2.86
N SER A 136 50.17 -10.85 -1.72
CA SER A 136 50.96 -11.20 -0.53
C SER A 136 51.75 -12.51 -0.66
N GLY A 137 51.32 -13.45 -1.51
CA GLY A 137 51.95 -14.76 -1.70
C GLY A 137 53.25 -14.80 -2.52
N LYS A 138 53.72 -13.67 -3.08
CA LYS A 138 54.92 -13.63 -3.95
C LYS A 138 56.24 -13.29 -3.25
N LYS A 139 56.28 -13.22 -1.91
CA LYS A 139 57.52 -12.95 -1.15
C LYS A 139 58.06 -14.21 -0.48
N ASN A 140 58.55 -15.16 -1.27
CA ASN A 140 59.51 -16.16 -0.81
C ASN A 140 60.28 -16.76 -2.00
N VAL A 141 61.13 -15.94 -2.62
CA VAL A 141 62.28 -16.45 -3.39
C VAL A 141 63.52 -15.97 -2.65
N LYS A 142 64.26 -16.95 -2.13
CA LYS A 142 65.44 -16.79 -1.28
C LYS A 142 66.49 -15.88 -1.93
N HIS A 143 67.09 -15.03 -1.08
CA HIS A 143 68.25 -14.22 -1.36
C HIS A 143 69.35 -14.97 -2.14
N ASN A 144 69.75 -14.42 -3.29
CA ASN A 144 71.11 -14.53 -3.77
C ASN A 144 71.79 -13.17 -3.59
N LYS A 145 72.91 -13.15 -2.86
CA LYS A 145 73.68 -11.94 -2.56
C LYS A 145 74.56 -11.63 -3.77
N ASN A 146 74.36 -10.49 -4.43
CA ASN A 146 75.43 -9.59 -4.86
C ASN A 146 74.90 -8.37 -5.62
N ALA A 147 75.69 -7.30 -5.54
CA ALA A 147 75.68 -6.07 -6.35
C ALA A 147 74.73 -4.92 -5.94
N LYS A 148 75.22 -4.13 -4.98
CA LYS A 148 75.59 -2.70 -5.11
C LYS A 148 75.05 -1.98 -6.38
N ARG A 149 74.14 -1.00 -6.21
CA ARG A 149 74.34 0.45 -6.53
C ARG A 149 73.02 1.24 -6.54
N GLN A 150 73.10 2.37 -5.84
CA GLN A 150 72.57 3.72 -6.12
C GLN A 150 71.06 4.01 -6.23
N SER A 151 70.76 5.15 -5.63
CA SER A 151 69.50 5.88 -5.47
C SER A 151 68.88 6.32 -6.80
N ASP A 152 67.55 6.46 -6.83
CA ASP A 152 66.88 7.77 -6.84
C ASP A 152 65.36 7.64 -6.61
N GLU A 153 64.92 8.36 -5.58
CA GLU A 153 63.71 9.18 -5.43
C GLU A 153 62.37 8.78 -6.10
N TYR A 154 61.35 8.48 -5.29
CA TYR A 154 59.92 8.66 -5.62
C TYR A 154 59.05 8.69 -4.34
N PRO A 155 58.31 9.77 -4.02
CA PRO A 155 57.30 9.75 -2.97
C PRO A 155 55.89 9.96 -3.56
N GLU A 156 55.13 8.89 -3.79
CA GLU A 156 53.72 9.03 -4.22
C GLU A 156 52.78 7.95 -3.62
N ARG A 157 52.96 7.64 -2.33
CA ARG A 157 52.13 6.63 -1.63
C ARG A 157 51.29 7.11 -0.44
N GLU A 158 51.21 8.40 -0.19
CA GLU A 158 50.41 8.92 0.94
C GLU A 158 49.05 9.55 0.56
N LYS A 159 48.76 9.77 -0.73
CA LYS A 159 47.49 10.40 -1.16
C LYS A 159 46.28 9.46 -1.31
N GLN A 160 46.47 8.13 -1.27
CA GLN A 160 45.36 7.18 -1.49
C GLN A 160 44.67 6.68 -0.21
N LYS A 161 45.32 6.75 0.96
CA LYS A 161 44.71 6.32 2.23
C LYS A 161 43.67 7.31 2.76
N SER A 162 43.82 8.60 2.45
CA SER A 162 42.89 9.66 2.85
C SER A 162 41.58 9.71 2.02
N ARG A 163 41.60 9.23 0.76
CA ARG A 163 40.38 9.20 -0.08
C ARG A 163 39.41 8.08 0.28
N LYS A 164 39.90 6.93 0.79
CA LYS A 164 39.03 5.81 1.16
C LYS A 164 38.20 6.08 2.42
N THR A 165 38.81 6.67 3.44
CA THR A 165 38.13 7.00 4.70
C THR A 165 37.15 8.18 4.58
N SER A 166 37.30 9.03 3.57
CA SER A 166 36.38 10.16 3.33
C SER A 166 35.10 9.77 2.58
N ILE A 167 35.12 8.67 1.81
CA ILE A 167 33.95 8.17 1.06
C ILE A 167 33.06 7.32 1.96
N GLU A 168 33.65 6.48 2.83
CA GLU A 168 32.89 5.65 3.79
C GLU A 168 32.10 6.51 4.81
N ASN A 169 32.68 7.60 5.32
CA ASN A 169 31.99 8.49 6.25
C ASN A 169 30.88 9.33 5.58
N SER A 170 30.99 9.61 4.28
CA SER A 170 29.96 10.35 3.53
C SER A 170 28.74 9.47 3.24
N HIS A 171 28.94 8.21 2.86
CA HIS A 171 27.83 7.29 2.56
C HIS A 171 27.08 6.84 3.82
N GLN A 172 27.77 6.67 4.95
CA GLN A 172 27.12 6.30 6.21
C GLN A 172 26.27 7.44 6.80
N ALA A 173 26.70 8.69 6.62
CA ALA A 173 25.94 9.88 7.00
C ALA A 173 24.70 10.07 6.10
N GLU A 174 24.83 9.83 4.79
CA GLU A 174 23.70 9.95 3.86
C GLU A 174 22.62 8.87 4.09
N CYS A 175 23.02 7.65 4.44
CA CYS A 175 22.10 6.58 4.83
C CYS A 175 21.37 6.87 6.15
N SER A 176 22.06 7.46 7.14
CA SER A 176 21.43 7.83 8.42
C SER A 176 20.45 9.01 8.28
N TYR A 177 20.76 10.00 7.43
CA TYR A 177 19.87 11.15 7.21
C TYR A 177 18.57 10.75 6.47
N ARG A 178 18.64 9.80 5.53
CA ARG A 178 17.45 9.31 4.82
C ARG A 178 16.54 8.44 5.69
N LEU A 179 17.10 7.68 6.64
CA LEU A 179 16.30 6.92 7.61
C LEU A 179 15.55 7.82 8.60
N ASN A 180 16.17 8.90 9.07
CA ASN A 180 15.51 9.84 9.98
C ASN A 180 14.40 10.66 9.30
N ASN A 181 14.52 11.00 8.01
CA ASN A 181 13.44 11.67 7.27
C ASN A 181 12.23 10.76 7.04
N VAL A 182 12.41 9.44 6.94
CA VAL A 182 11.28 8.51 6.83
C VAL A 182 10.53 8.38 8.17
N LEU A 183 11.25 8.50 9.30
CA LEU A 183 10.65 8.48 10.64
C LEU A 183 9.96 9.81 11.00
N ASN A 184 10.51 10.97 10.60
CA ASN A 184 9.94 12.28 10.92
C ASN A 184 8.67 12.64 10.13
N VAL A 185 8.45 12.05 8.95
CA VAL A 185 7.20 12.26 8.18
C VAL A 185 6.00 11.58 8.87
N GLN A 186 6.25 10.71 9.85
CA GLN A 186 5.21 10.02 10.61
C GLN A 186 4.70 10.81 11.82
N GLU A 187 5.39 11.86 12.26
CA GLU A 187 5.02 12.69 13.44
C GLU A 187 4.30 14.00 13.07
N SER A 188 4.24 14.40 11.80
CA SER A 188 3.66 15.70 11.41
C SER A 188 2.19 15.64 10.97
N PHE A 189 1.44 14.60 11.34
CA PHE A 189 0.05 14.42 10.91
C PHE A 189 -1.00 14.47 12.04
N ASP A 190 -0.61 14.89 13.25
CA ASP A 190 -1.50 14.95 14.42
C ASP A 190 -1.78 16.38 14.97
N GLU A 191 -1.41 17.44 14.26
CA GLU A 191 -1.76 18.81 14.67
C GLU A 191 -2.34 19.60 13.51
N ASN A 192 -3.65 19.50 13.31
CA ASN A 192 -4.56 20.58 12.87
C ASN A 192 -5.89 19.96 12.45
N ASP A 193 -6.85 19.91 13.38
CA ASP A 193 -8.29 20.06 13.09
C ASP A 193 -9.07 20.10 14.43
N GLU A 194 -8.74 21.07 15.28
CA GLU A 194 -9.66 21.57 16.31
C GLU A 194 -9.75 23.11 16.17
N GLU A 195 -10.57 23.58 15.23
CA GLU A 195 -11.27 24.86 15.42
C GLU A 195 -12.77 24.64 15.20
N GLU A 196 -13.40 24.40 16.34
CA GLU A 196 -14.82 24.56 16.61
C GLU A 196 -15.19 26.04 16.43
N VAL A 197 -16.06 26.36 15.46
CA VAL A 197 -16.85 27.60 15.51
C VAL A 197 -18.33 27.22 15.44
N ILE A 198 -18.88 27.04 16.63
CA ILE A 198 -20.30 27.19 16.92
C ILE A 198 -20.63 28.69 16.78
N GLN A 199 -21.50 29.04 15.84
CA GLN A 199 -22.32 30.25 15.96
C GLN A 199 -23.80 29.91 15.71
N ASN A 200 -24.42 29.61 16.84
CA ASN A 200 -25.79 29.89 17.28
C ASN A 200 -26.82 30.38 16.26
N VAL A 201 -27.91 29.59 16.26
CA VAL A 201 -29.30 29.98 16.11
C VAL A 201 -29.61 31.30 16.85
N GLU A 202 -30.08 32.30 16.11
CA GLU A 202 -31.41 32.93 16.24
C GLU A 202 -31.80 33.65 14.94
#